data_AF-A0AAD5XEL1-F1
#
_entry.id   AF-A0AAD5XEL1-F1
#
_cell.length_a   1.000
_cell.length_b   1.000
_cell.length_c   1.000
_cell.angle_alpha   90.00
_cell.angle_beta   90.00
_cell.angle_gamma   90.00
#
_symmetry.space_group_name_H-M   'P 1'
#
loop_
_entity.id
_entity.type
_entity.pdbx_description
1 polymer ?
#
loop_
_entity_poly.entity_id
_entity_poly.type
_entity_poly.pdbx_seq_one_letter_code
_entity_poly.pdbx_strand_id
1 'polypeptide(L)'
;MADRIITMRSELRNHLEKTYGSKKNWSHITSQIGMFCFTGLSPEQVDRLKNEFSVYLTRDGRISIAGITSGNVKYLAEAIHEVTK
;
A
#
# COMPACT_ATOMS: atom_id res chain seq x y z
N MET A 1 -5.15 -16.80 -10.19
CA MET A 1 -4.24 -16.31 -9.12
C MET A 1 -3.77 -14.88 -9.38
N ALA A 2 -3.49 -14.50 -10.64
CA ALA A 2 -3.16 -13.12 -11.02
C ALA A 2 -4.32 -12.12 -10.81
N ASP A 3 -5.57 -12.51 -11.10
CA ASP A 3 -6.75 -11.65 -10.89
C ASP A 3 -6.87 -11.11 -9.48
N ARG A 4 -6.65 -11.94 -8.45
CA ARG A 4 -6.70 -11.49 -7.06
C ARG A 4 -5.70 -10.37 -6.78
N ILE A 5 -4.48 -10.48 -7.32
CA ILE A 5 -3.44 -9.45 -7.15
C ILE A 5 -3.86 -8.15 -7.83
N ILE A 6 -4.46 -8.23 -9.02
CA ILE A 6 -4.96 -7.06 -9.76
C ILE A 6 -6.12 -6.39 -9.01
N THR A 7 -7.04 -7.17 -8.46
CA THR A 7 -8.14 -6.68 -7.62
C THR A 7 -7.61 -5.98 -6.38
N MET A 8 -6.70 -6.60 -5.62
CA MET A 8 -6.13 -6.01 -4.41
C MET A 8 -5.37 -4.71 -4.70
N ARG A 9 -4.65 -4.61 -5.84
CA ARG A 9 -4.00 -3.36 -6.28
C ARG A 9 -5.02 -2.25 -6.51
N SER A 10 -6.10 -2.58 -7.22
CA SER A 10 -7.18 -1.63 -7.50
C SER A 10 -7.89 -1.18 -6.22
N GLU A 11 -8.15 -2.09 -5.29
CA GLU A 11 -8.75 -1.77 -4.00
C GLU A 11 -7.84 -0.90 -3.12
N LEU A 12 -6.56 -1.22 -3.03
CA LEU A 12 -5.60 -0.41 -2.27
C LEU A 12 -5.54 1.03 -2.79
N ARG A 13 -5.43 1.20 -4.12
CA ARG A 13 -5.45 2.52 -4.75
C ARG A 13 -6.77 3.25 -4.51
N ASN A 14 -7.91 2.57 -4.69
CA ASN A 14 -9.22 3.15 -4.47
C ASN A 14 -9.39 3.64 -3.04
N HIS A 15 -8.95 2.89 -2.02
CA HIS A 15 -9.02 3.33 -0.64
C HIS A 15 -8.11 4.55 -0.39
N LEU A 16 -6.88 4.54 -0.89
CA LEU A 16 -5.94 5.66 -0.74
C LEU A 16 -6.45 6.96 -1.38
N GLU A 17 -7.00 6.88 -2.60
CA GLU A 17 -7.49 8.03 -3.35
C GLU A 17 -8.89 8.48 -2.90
N LYS A 18 -9.85 7.55 -2.77
CA LYS A 18 -11.27 7.89 -2.50
C LYS A 18 -11.60 8.02 -1.03
N THR A 19 -11.07 7.13 -0.18
CA THR A 19 -11.45 7.09 1.24
C THR A 19 -10.64 8.08 2.06
N TYR A 20 -9.33 8.11 1.84
CA TYR A 20 -8.42 8.94 2.63
C TYR A 20 -7.97 10.22 1.90
N GLY A 21 -8.30 10.37 0.60
CA GLY A 21 -8.00 11.61 -0.14
C GLY A 21 -6.51 11.93 -0.23
N SER A 22 -5.66 10.90 -0.31
CA SER A 22 -4.21 11.11 -0.38
C SER A 22 -3.84 11.95 -1.62
N LYS A 23 -3.11 13.06 -1.41
CA LYS A 23 -2.68 13.98 -2.48
C LYS A 23 -1.57 13.41 -3.37
N LYS A 24 -0.98 12.27 -3.00
CA LYS A 24 0.07 11.62 -3.78
C LYS A 24 -0.53 10.84 -4.94
N ASN A 25 0.21 10.80 -6.04
CA ASN A 25 -0.17 9.96 -7.18
C ASN A 25 0.14 8.50 -6.84
N TRP A 26 -0.89 7.65 -6.77
CA TRP A 26 -0.78 6.22 -6.49
C TRP A 26 -0.97 5.33 -7.74
N SER A 27 -0.91 5.92 -8.94
CA SER A 27 -1.12 5.22 -10.22
C SER A 27 -0.08 4.13 -10.48
N HIS A 28 1.09 4.21 -9.83
CA HIS A 28 2.13 3.18 -9.89
C HIS A 28 1.70 1.86 -9.26
N ILE A 29 0.77 1.87 -8.29
CA ILE A 29 0.24 0.65 -7.67
C ILE A 29 -0.53 -0.19 -8.70
N THR A 30 -1.27 0.45 -9.60
CA THR A 30 -2.02 -0.27 -10.65
C THR A 30 -1.20 -0.50 -11.92
N SER A 31 -0.17 0.32 -12.19
CA SER A 31 0.65 0.19 -13.40
C SER A 31 1.69 -0.93 -13.30
N GLN A 32 2.16 -1.23 -12.09
CA GLN A 32 3.14 -2.30 -11.88
C GLN A 32 2.50 -3.69 -11.96
N ILE A 33 3.21 -4.65 -12.55
CA ILE A 33 2.77 -6.03 -12.73
C ILE A 33 3.57 -6.94 -11.79
N GLY A 34 2.89 -7.94 -11.22
CA GLY A 34 3.49 -8.98 -10.39
C GLY A 34 3.11 -8.91 -8.92
N MET A 35 3.80 -9.71 -8.10
CA MET A 35 3.48 -9.89 -6.67
C MET A 35 3.98 -8.74 -5.78
N PHE A 36 4.91 -7.93 -6.28
CA PHE A 36 5.51 -6.84 -5.54
C PHE A 36 5.11 -5.48 -6.11
N CYS A 37 4.99 -4.50 -5.23
CA CYS A 37 4.73 -3.12 -5.61
C CYS A 37 5.66 -2.20 -4.84
N PHE A 38 6.28 -1.24 -5.52
CA PHE A 38 6.99 -0.15 -4.86
C PHE A 38 6.00 0.95 -4.51
N THR A 39 5.85 1.28 -3.23
CA THR A 39 4.96 2.35 -2.78
C THR A 39 5.61 3.73 -2.91
N GLY A 40 6.95 3.80 -2.97
CA GLY A 40 7.70 5.05 -2.97
C GLY A 40 7.80 5.69 -1.58
N LEU A 41 7.59 4.92 -0.53
CA LEU A 41 7.74 5.37 0.86
C LEU A 41 9.22 5.50 1.23
N SER A 42 9.57 6.58 1.93
CA SER A 42 10.90 6.76 2.49
C SER A 42 11.15 5.76 3.64
N PRO A 43 12.41 5.38 3.93
CA PRO A 43 12.74 4.47 5.02
C PRO A 43 12.16 4.89 6.37
N GLU A 44 12.09 6.21 6.64
CA GLU A 44 11.48 6.76 7.86
C GLU A 44 9.98 6.47 7.94
N GLN A 45 9.27 6.56 6.81
CA GLN A 45 7.84 6.22 6.73
C GLN A 45 7.61 4.72 6.91
N VAL A 46 8.54 3.90 6.40
CA VAL A 46 8.53 2.45 6.61
C VAL A 46 8.72 2.10 8.10
N ASP A 47 9.68 2.72 8.76
CA ASP A 47 9.92 2.52 10.19
C ASP A 47 8.70 2.99 11.02
N ARG A 48 8.03 4.08 10.64
CA ARG A 48 6.76 4.50 11.28
C ARG A 48 5.63 3.49 11.08
N LEU A 49 5.44 2.99 9.86
CA LEU A 49 4.45 1.93 9.57
C LEU A 49 4.67 0.69 10.43
N LYS A 50 5.92 0.30 10.62
CA LYS A 50 6.30 -0.82 11.46
C LYS A 50 5.99 -0.57 12.94
N ASN A 51 6.40 0.57 13.48
CA ASN A 51 6.30 0.87 14.92
C ASN A 51 4.87 1.26 15.35
N GLU A 52 4.17 2.07 14.55
CA GLU A 52 2.85 2.61 14.89
C GLU A 52 1.70 1.70 14.45
N PHE A 53 1.84 1.05 13.28
CA PHE A 53 0.75 0.28 12.66
C PHE A 53 1.05 -1.22 12.56
N SER A 54 2.22 -1.68 13.04
CA SER A 54 2.65 -3.08 12.89
C SER A 54 2.59 -3.59 11.44
N VAL A 55 2.81 -2.69 10.47
CA VAL A 55 2.85 -3.02 9.04
C VAL A 55 4.31 -3.18 8.62
N TYR A 56 4.67 -4.40 8.25
CA TYR A 56 6.05 -4.74 7.89
C TYR A 56 6.23 -4.73 6.37
N LEU A 57 7.09 -3.86 5.89
CA LEU A 57 7.54 -3.83 4.50
C LEU A 57 9.05 -3.61 4.42
N THR A 58 9.60 -3.80 3.23
CA THR A 58 11.04 -3.58 3.00
C THR A 58 11.37 -2.09 3.06
N ARG A 59 12.59 -1.75 3.52
CA ARG A 59 13.04 -0.36 3.66
C ARG A 59 13.11 0.42 2.35
N ASP A 60 13.13 -0.27 1.21
CA ASP A 60 13.05 0.34 -0.13
C ASP A 60 11.61 0.74 -0.53
N GLY A 61 10.62 0.49 0.34
CA GLY A 61 9.22 0.79 0.06
C GLY A 61 8.50 -0.30 -0.75
N ARG A 62 9.12 -1.46 -0.98
CA ARG A 62 8.44 -2.58 -1.63
C ARG A 62 7.53 -3.34 -0.67
N ILE A 63 6.29 -3.52 -1.10
CA ILE A 63 5.24 -4.28 -0.42
C ILE A 63 4.91 -5.56 -1.22
N SER A 64 4.47 -6.59 -0.51
CA SER A 64 3.95 -7.82 -1.11
C SER A 64 2.43 -7.74 -1.23
N ILE A 65 1.92 -7.65 -2.45
CA ILE A 65 0.47 -7.64 -2.72
C ILE A 65 -0.16 -8.99 -2.37
N ALA A 66 0.62 -10.08 -2.41
CA ALA A 66 0.13 -11.40 -2.06
C ALA A 66 -0.34 -11.51 -0.59
N GLY A 67 0.22 -10.69 0.31
CA GLY A 67 -0.19 -10.61 1.72
C GLY A 67 -1.40 -9.70 1.97
N ILE A 68 -1.86 -8.96 0.96
CA ILE A 68 -3.04 -8.11 1.06
C ILE A 68 -4.29 -8.94 0.84
N THR A 69 -5.27 -8.73 1.70
CA THR A 69 -6.59 -9.34 1.66
C THR A 69 -7.65 -8.25 1.77
N SER A 70 -8.89 -8.54 1.37
CA SER A 70 -10.01 -7.60 1.49
C SER A 70 -10.27 -7.15 2.94
N GLY A 71 -9.86 -7.95 3.94
CA GLY A 71 -9.97 -7.59 5.36
C GLY A 71 -8.90 -6.62 5.85
N ASN A 72 -7.67 -6.68 5.30
CA ASN A 72 -6.55 -5.85 5.76
C ASN A 72 -6.23 -4.66 4.84
N VAL A 73 -6.73 -4.65 3.60
CA VAL A 73 -6.44 -3.60 2.61
C VAL A 73 -6.85 -2.21 3.08
N LYS A 74 -7.94 -2.12 3.84
CA LYS A 74 -8.43 -0.86 4.42
C LYS A 74 -7.47 -0.33 5.48
N TYR A 75 -7.05 -1.20 6.41
CA TYR A 75 -6.09 -0.85 7.46
C TYR A 75 -4.73 -0.46 6.88
N LEU A 76 -4.27 -1.19 5.85
CA LEU A 76 -3.04 -0.86 5.14
C LEU A 76 -3.12 0.52 4.46
N ALA A 77 -4.25 0.83 3.80
CA ALA A 77 -4.46 2.12 3.18
C ALA A 77 -4.47 3.27 4.20
N GLU A 78 -5.10 3.06 5.35
CA GLU A 78 -5.11 4.01 6.47
C GLU A 78 -3.70 4.29 7.00
N ALA A 79 -2.96 3.22 7.30
CA ALA A 79 -1.59 3.31 7.81
C ALA A 79 -0.69 4.06 6.82
N ILE A 80 -0.77 3.71 5.52
CA ILE A 80 -0.01 4.39 4.46
C ILE A 80 -0.40 5.87 4.38
N HIS A 81 -1.68 6.20 4.48
CA HIS A 81 -2.14 7.58 4.47
C HIS A 81 -1.57 8.37 5.65
N GLU A 82 -1.66 7.83 6.86
CA GLU A 82 -1.20 8.49 8.08
C GLU A 82 0.31 8.78 8.08
N VAL A 83 1.13 7.93 7.48
CA VAL A 83 2.57 8.18 7.34
C VAL A 83 2.93 9.06 6.13
N THR A 84 2.00 9.27 5.19
CA THR A 84 2.21 10.09 3.99
C THR A 84 1.54 11.46 4.03
N LYS A 85 0.82 11.78 5.10
CA LYS A 85 0.30 13.14 5.37
C LYS A 85 1.40 14.17 5.58
#